data_AF-A0A1F2WAV2-F1
#
_entry.id   AF-A0A1F2WAV2-F1
#
_cell.length_a   1.000
_cell.length_b   1.000
_cell.length_c   1.000
_cell.angle_alpha   90.00
_cell.angle_beta   90.00
_cell.angle_gamma   90.00
#
_symmetry.space_group_name_H-M   'P 1'
#
loop_
_entity.id
_entity.type
_entity.pdbx_description
1 polymer ?
#
loop_
_entity_poly.entity_id
_entity_poly.type
_entity_poly.pdbx_seq_one_letter_code
_entity_poly.pdbx_strand_id
1 'polypeptide(L)'
;MAKVREALKPKFNINLAVDEAIKKTDVTDEERQLYHVSQTAGWRILEDFIQEQIDGLDAINAKAMEAGQNFEEIGKNTIVANLAKDVIRRILNKVKDAKEAVERPDGTTKQ
;
A
#
# COMPACT_ATOMS: atom_id res chain seq x y z
N MET A 1 -35.15 -26.14 10.87
CA MET A 1 -33.68 -26.14 10.91
C MET A 1 -33.21 -24.78 10.40
N ALA A 2 -32.58 -23.97 11.27
CA ALA A 2 -32.13 -22.64 10.92
C ALA A 2 -30.93 -22.75 9.95
N LYS A 3 -31.06 -22.17 8.74
CA LYS A 3 -29.93 -22.02 7.82
C LYS A 3 -28.98 -21.00 8.43
N VAL A 4 -27.91 -21.47 9.07
CA VAL A 4 -26.79 -20.63 9.48
C VAL A 4 -26.20 -20.04 8.21
N ARG A 5 -26.40 -18.73 8.00
CA ARG A 5 -25.67 -17.98 6.97
C ARG A 5 -24.25 -17.84 7.48
N GLU A 6 -23.41 -18.83 7.19
CA GLU A 6 -21.98 -18.73 7.41
C GLU A 6 -21.49 -17.48 6.66
N ALA A 7 -20.85 -16.56 7.37
CA ALA A 7 -20.21 -15.43 6.74
C ALA A 7 -19.16 -15.98 5.78
N LEU A 8 -19.33 -15.72 4.48
CA LEU A 8 -18.30 -16.00 3.48
C LEU A 8 -17.09 -15.15 3.87
N LYS A 9 -16.12 -15.76 4.56
CA LYS A 9 -14.81 -15.14 4.77
C LYS A 9 -14.28 -14.81 3.38
N PRO A 10 -13.86 -13.56 3.10
CA PRO A 10 -13.29 -13.23 1.80
C PRO A 10 -12.14 -14.22 1.55
N LYS A 11 -12.31 -15.07 0.55
CA LYS A 11 -11.24 -15.95 0.07
C LYS A 11 -10.27 -15.06 -0.68
N PHE A 12 -9.31 -14.49 0.04
CA PHE A 12 -8.07 -14.09 -0.60
C PHE A 12 -7.49 -15.35 -1.24
N ASN A 13 -7.17 -15.30 -2.53
CA ASN A 13 -6.50 -16.40 -3.24
C ASN A 13 -5.07 -16.53 -2.70
N ILE A 14 -4.95 -17.01 -1.47
CA ILE A 14 -3.69 -17.30 -0.81
C ILE A 14 -3.23 -18.65 -1.33
N ASN A 15 -2.11 -18.66 -2.04
CA ASN A 15 -1.45 -19.91 -2.40
C ASN A 15 -0.91 -20.55 -1.11
N LEU A 16 -1.59 -21.59 -0.63
CA LEU A 16 -1.27 -22.27 0.62
C LEU A 16 0.16 -22.85 0.64
N ALA A 17 0.68 -23.27 -0.52
CA ALA A 17 2.05 -23.79 -0.63
C ALA A 17 3.10 -22.69 -0.44
N VAL A 18 2.83 -21.49 -0.97
CA VAL A 18 3.69 -20.32 -0.75
C VAL A 18 3.57 -19.84 0.69
N ASP A 19 2.36 -19.86 1.25
CA ASP A 19 2.13 -19.48 2.64
C ASP A 19 2.87 -20.39 3.65
N GLU A 20 2.91 -21.70 3.41
CA GLU A 20 3.71 -22.63 4.22
C GLU A 20 5.22 -22.44 4.04
N ALA A 21 5.69 -22.00 2.88
CA ALA A 21 7.09 -21.64 2.67
C ALA A 21 7.47 -20.37 3.43
N ILE A 22 6.60 -19.36 3.45
CA ILE A 22 6.81 -18.11 4.19
C ILE A 22 6.76 -18.33 5.70
N LYS A 23 5.95 -19.27 6.20
CA LYS A 23 5.99 -19.65 7.63
C LYS A 23 7.34 -20.21 8.07
N LYS A 24 8.19 -20.64 7.13
CA LYS A 24 9.53 -21.16 7.43
C LYS A 24 10.60 -20.06 7.43
N THR A 25 10.25 -18.83 7.00
CA THR A 25 11.15 -17.68 7.11
C THR A 25 10.95 -16.95 8.45
N ASP A 26 12.00 -16.26 8.92
CA ASP A 26 12.00 -15.44 10.14
C ASP A 26 11.22 -14.11 9.97
N VAL A 27 10.10 -14.12 9.25
CA VAL A 27 9.25 -12.94 9.05
C VAL A 27 8.09 -12.92 10.04
N THR A 28 7.68 -11.72 10.43
CA THR A 28 6.54 -11.55 11.34
C THR A 28 5.22 -11.91 10.66
N ASP A 29 4.20 -12.28 11.47
CA ASP A 29 2.86 -12.53 10.96
C ASP A 29 2.28 -11.32 10.21
N GLU A 30 2.62 -10.10 10.64
CA GLU A 30 2.22 -8.86 9.97
C GLU A 30 2.82 -8.75 8.56
N GLU A 31 4.14 -8.95 8.43
CA GLU A 31 4.82 -8.93 7.13
C GLU A 31 4.29 -10.01 6.18
N ARG A 32 3.97 -11.18 6.70
CA ARG A 32 3.35 -12.25 5.91
C ARG A 32 1.97 -11.87 5.38
N GLN A 33 1.12 -11.21 6.18
CA GLN A 33 -0.18 -10.75 5.69
C GLN A 33 -0.03 -9.63 4.65
N LEU A 34 0.87 -8.68 4.89
CA LEU A 34 1.17 -7.59 3.96
C LEU A 34 1.77 -8.10 2.65
N TYR A 35 2.59 -9.16 2.71
CA TYR A 35 3.06 -9.87 1.55
C TYR A 35 1.89 -10.38 0.71
N HIS A 36 0.94 -11.10 1.31
CA HIS A 36 -0.23 -11.60 0.58
C HIS A 36 -1.05 -10.47 -0.04
N VAL A 37 -1.20 -9.34 0.66
CA VAL A 37 -1.82 -8.13 0.11
C VAL A 37 -1.09 -7.68 -1.14
N SER A 38 0.25 -7.59 -1.10
CA SER A 38 1.08 -7.16 -2.23
C SER A 38 0.93 -8.02 -3.50
N GLN A 39 0.57 -9.30 -3.34
CA GLN A 39 0.37 -10.24 -4.45
C GLN A 39 -1.03 -10.14 -5.07
N THR A 40 -1.94 -9.40 -4.46
CA THR A 40 -3.31 -9.26 -5.00
C THR A 40 -3.36 -8.27 -6.15
N ALA A 41 -4.20 -8.57 -7.16
CA ALA A 41 -4.50 -7.60 -8.22
C ALA A 41 -5.14 -6.30 -7.67
N GLY A 42 -5.87 -6.42 -6.55
CA GLY A 42 -6.46 -5.27 -5.87
C GLY A 42 -5.41 -4.31 -5.30
N TRP A 43 -4.28 -4.82 -4.79
CA TRP A 43 -3.18 -3.98 -4.33
C TRP A 43 -2.56 -3.19 -5.48
N ARG A 44 -2.35 -3.79 -6.64
CA ARG A 44 -1.81 -3.06 -7.81
C ARG A 44 -2.71 -1.88 -8.21
N ILE A 45 -4.02 -2.10 -8.27
CA ILE A 45 -4.99 -1.03 -8.55
C ILE A 45 -4.93 0.07 -7.47
N LEU A 46 -4.81 -0.34 -6.21
CA LEU A 46 -4.70 0.59 -5.09
C LEU A 46 -3.40 1.38 -5.14
N GLU A 47 -2.28 0.74 -5.46
CA GLU A 47 -0.95 1.35 -5.62
C GLU A 47 -0.98 2.40 -6.73
N ASP A 48 -1.54 2.05 -7.90
CA ASP A 48 -1.71 2.99 -9.01
C ASP A 48 -2.57 4.19 -8.60
N PHE A 49 -3.72 3.96 -7.95
CA PHE A 49 -4.59 5.02 -7.46
C PHE A 49 -3.90 5.90 -6.39
N ILE A 50 -3.15 5.30 -5.48
CA ILE A 50 -2.38 6.03 -4.46
C ILE A 50 -1.33 6.93 -5.12
N GLN A 51 -0.64 6.43 -6.15
CA GLN A 51 0.35 7.20 -6.88
C GLN A 51 -0.30 8.40 -7.58
N GLU A 52 -1.46 8.20 -8.22
CA GLU A 52 -2.25 9.31 -8.79
C GLU A 52 -2.64 10.36 -7.73
N GLN A 53 -2.98 9.95 -6.50
CA GLN A 53 -3.30 10.90 -5.42
C GLN A 53 -2.07 11.69 -4.97
N ILE A 54 -0.89 11.05 -4.90
CA ILE A 54 0.38 11.75 -4.61
C ILE A 54 0.64 12.82 -5.67
N ASP A 55 0.51 12.47 -6.94
CA ASP A 55 0.73 13.38 -8.06
C ASP A 55 -0.32 14.51 -8.06
N GLY A 56 -1.56 14.19 -7.69
CA GLY A 56 -2.65 15.16 -7.49
C GLY A 56 -2.36 16.18 -6.38
N LEU A 57 -1.71 15.77 -5.29
CA LEU A 57 -1.31 16.69 -4.21
C LEU A 57 -0.25 17.68 -4.67
N ASP A 58 0.65 17.29 -5.58
CA ASP A 58 1.62 18.22 -6.18
C ASP A 58 0.93 19.24 -7.11
N ALA A 59 -0.12 18.81 -7.81
CA ALA A 59 -0.91 19.70 -8.67
C ALA A 59 -1.70 20.78 -7.90
N ILE A 60 -1.97 20.61 -6.60
CA ILE A 60 -2.67 21.62 -5.78
C ILE A 60 -1.86 22.90 -5.70
N ASN A 61 -0.53 22.80 -5.50
CA ASN A 61 0.32 23.98 -5.38
C ASN A 61 0.46 24.69 -6.74
N ALA A 62 0.55 23.94 -7.84
CA ALA A 62 0.57 24.52 -9.19
C ALA A 62 -0.72 25.32 -9.46
N LYS A 63 -1.89 24.75 -9.15
CA LYS A 63 -3.18 25.44 -9.29
C LYS A 63 -3.31 26.66 -8.38
N ALA A 64 -2.80 26.58 -7.14
CA ALA A 64 -2.78 27.70 -6.21
C ALA A 64 -1.95 28.88 -6.74
N MET A 65 -0.80 28.59 -7.36
CA MET A 65 0.04 29.59 -8.01
C MET A 65 -0.64 30.21 -9.24
N GLU A 66 -1.27 29.40 -10.09
CA GLU A 66 -2.03 29.88 -11.26
C GLU A 66 -3.20 30.77 -10.87
N ALA A 67 -3.89 30.45 -9.77
CA ALA A 67 -4.98 31.25 -9.22
C ALA A 67 -4.51 32.55 -8.53
N GLY A 68 -3.20 32.77 -8.41
CA GLY A 68 -2.64 33.95 -7.75
C GLY A 68 -2.85 33.96 -6.24
N GLN A 69 -2.94 32.80 -5.59
CA GLN A 69 -3.00 32.74 -4.13
C GLN A 69 -1.78 33.38 -3.47
N ASN A 70 -1.97 33.87 -2.25
CA ASN A 70 -0.88 34.45 -1.49
C ASN A 70 0.19 33.39 -1.14
N PHE A 71 1.44 33.83 -1.02
CA PHE A 71 2.58 32.94 -0.74
C PHE A 71 2.43 32.19 0.59
N GLU A 72 1.74 32.76 1.57
CA GLU A 72 1.53 32.12 2.88
C GLU A 72 0.59 30.90 2.78
N GLU A 73 -0.50 31.01 2.02
CA GLU A 73 -1.44 29.92 1.73
C GLU A 73 -0.78 28.84 0.90
N ILE A 74 0.02 29.21 -0.11
CA ILE A 74 0.81 28.24 -0.89
C ILE A 74 1.80 27.50 0.03
N GLY A 75 2.46 28.21 0.95
CA GLY A 75 3.35 27.62 1.95
C GLY A 75 2.62 26.63 2.87
N LYS A 76 1.44 27.01 3.39
CA LYS A 76 0.59 26.12 4.21
C LYS A 76 0.16 24.88 3.43
N ASN A 77 -0.33 25.04 2.20
CA ASN A 77 -0.74 23.94 1.33
C ASN A 77 0.43 22.99 1.03
N THR A 78 1.62 23.54 0.79
CA THR A 78 2.84 22.76 0.55
C THR A 78 3.19 21.88 1.76
N ILE A 79 3.12 22.44 2.98
CA ILE A 79 3.39 21.69 4.21
C ILE A 79 2.38 20.55 4.38
N VAL A 80 1.08 20.84 4.21
CA VAL A 80 0.02 19.83 4.36
C VAL A 80 0.14 18.75 3.29
N ALA A 81 0.37 19.12 2.03
CA ALA A 81 0.56 18.18 0.93
C ALA A 81 1.76 17.26 1.18
N ASN A 82 2.89 17.81 1.65
CA ASN A 82 4.07 17.01 1.97
C ASN A 82 3.82 16.04 3.14
N LEU A 83 3.15 16.50 4.20
CA LEU A 83 2.79 15.63 5.32
C LEU A 83 1.87 14.48 4.89
N ALA A 84 0.87 14.78 4.07
CA ALA A 84 -0.04 13.78 3.51
C ALA A 84 0.72 12.76 2.64
N LYS A 85 1.59 13.25 1.72
CA LYS A 85 2.45 12.38 0.90
C LYS A 85 3.34 11.48 1.75
N ASP A 86 3.93 11.99 2.83
CA ASP A 86 4.81 11.20 3.70
C ASP A 86 4.07 10.10 4.46
N VAL A 87 2.82 10.34 4.88
CA VAL A 87 1.98 9.31 5.49
C VAL A 87 1.62 8.24 4.46
N ILE A 88 1.21 8.65 3.26
CA ILE A 88 0.85 7.73 2.17
C ILE A 88 2.06 6.88 1.75
N ARG A 89 3.23 7.49 1.58
CA ARG A 89 4.48 6.79 1.25
C ARG A 89 4.87 5.78 2.33
N ARG A 90 4.63 6.06 3.61
CA ARG A 90 4.86 5.09 4.69
C ARG A 90 3.99 3.83 4.54
N ILE A 91 2.74 3.98 4.09
CA ILE A 91 1.85 2.84 3.84
C ILE A 91 2.38 2.00 2.67
N LEU A 92 2.75 2.65 1.56
CA LEU A 92 3.33 1.96 0.40
C LEU A 92 4.62 1.22 0.78
N ASN A 93 5.53 1.90 1.47
CA ASN A 93 6.80 1.33 1.90
C ASN A 93 6.58 0.15 2.83
N LYS A 94 5.65 0.21 3.79
CA LYS A 94 5.38 -0.91 4.70
C LYS A 94 4.95 -2.19 3.95
N VAL A 95 4.16 -2.06 2.89
CA VAL A 95 3.75 -3.21 2.05
C VAL A 95 4.91 -3.67 1.16
N LYS A 96 5.69 -2.74 0.61
CA LYS A 96 6.87 -3.05 -0.21
C LYS A 96 7.98 -3.73 0.59
N ASP A 97 8.26 -3.26 1.80
CA ASP A 97 9.26 -3.81 2.71
C ASP A 97 8.87 -5.23 3.13
N ALA A 98 7.58 -5.46 3.41
CA ALA A 98 7.07 -6.81 3.66
C ALA A 98 7.23 -7.74 2.45
N LYS A 99 7.09 -7.20 1.23
CA LYS A 99 7.39 -7.93 0.00
C LYS A 99 8.87 -8.27 -0.13
N GLU A 100 9.76 -7.31 0.08
CA GLU A 100 11.21 -7.50 0.02
C GLU A 100 11.75 -8.41 1.15
N ALA A 101 11.09 -8.43 2.31
CA ALA A 101 11.42 -9.34 3.41
C ALA A 101 11.18 -10.81 3.02
N VAL A 102 10.17 -11.07 2.19
CA VAL A 102 9.73 -12.41 1.79
C VAL A 102 10.31 -12.84 0.44
N GLU A 103 10.47 -11.93 -0.52
CA GLU A 103 10.99 -12.23 -1.86
C GLU A 103 12.49 -11.96 -1.99
N ARG A 104 13.15 -12.76 -2.82
CA ARG A 104 14.49 -12.52 -3.35
C ARG A 104 14.41 -11.57 -4.56
N PRO A 105 15.52 -10.94 -4.97
CA PRO A 105 15.56 -10.07 -6.14
C PRO A 105 15.14 -10.74 -7.46
N ASP A 106 15.19 -12.08 -7.51
CA ASP A 106 14.75 -12.90 -8.65
C ASP A 106 13.25 -13.24 -8.63
N GLY A 107 12.49 -12.71 -7.66
CA GLY A 107 11.06 -12.95 -7.49
C GLY A 107 10.71 -14.28 -6.82
N THR A 108 11.70 -15.05 -6.36
CA THR A 108 11.46 -16.29 -5.62
C THR A 108 11.34 -16.03 -4.11
N THR A 109 10.51 -16.80 -3.41
CA THR A 109 10.40 -16.70 -1.96
C THR A 109 11.72 -17.10 -1.29
N LYS A 110 12.21 -16.30 -0.35
CA LYS A 110 13.33 -16.68 0.51
C LYS A 110 12.93 -17.96 1.25
N GLN A 111 13.77 -18.99 1.17
CA GLN A 111 13.65 -20.20 2.00
C GLN A 111 14.45 -20.01 3.27
#